data_AF-A0AAN9YGB4-F1
#
_entry.id   AF-A0AAN9YGB4-F1
#
_cell.length_a   1.000
_cell.length_b   1.000
_cell.length_c   1.000
_cell.angle_alpha   90.00
_cell.angle_beta   90.00
_cell.angle_gamma   90.00
#
_symmetry.space_group_name_H-M   'P 1'
#
loop_
_entity.id
_entity.type
_entity.pdbx_description
1 polymer ?
#
loop_
_entity_poly.entity_id
_entity_poly.type
_entity_poly.pdbx_seq_one_letter_code
_entity_poly.pdbx_strand_id
1 'polypeptide(L)'
;MWLSEPLASCSVNLTYDQRIALTSRSVPRVLDSYYDSFIDYGKHLGEQCEELIGGETDAGPHMSTATTARDMLNIVDAFAETEDGKRATKPSHLLNYYGISYGTFFGQTFASMFPNKVGNMVLDGVVSPEGFLTNYTSSSINHLDGIIASFFIYCHEAGLSECPYYIGSTPRDIYERFNRSFTQLDPRKAVAEGWSNATDIEAALLILKIGLLSVADMPLSYFNVLPDVLLDLESAISTQNISTWVGQAMAVFGTSYDNPEWTLGVLCSDQDNRWYNKTLDDLRPQLVELESQSITGEVWSKSMLGCLGWPIKATEIYNGPFGGDTATPILFVSNTYDPVTPIDK
;
A
#
# COMPACT_ATOMS: atom_id res chain seq x y z
N MET A 1 -17.01 -23.70 14.20
CA MET A 1 -17.31 -22.27 14.06
C MET A 1 -18.19 -22.14 12.83
N TRP A 2 -19.42 -21.66 12.96
CA TRP A 2 -20.39 -21.63 11.87
C TRP A 2 -20.01 -20.51 10.90
N LEU A 3 -19.45 -20.88 9.75
CA LEU A 3 -19.27 -19.98 8.61
C LEU A 3 -20.65 -19.73 8.02
N SER A 4 -21.20 -18.53 8.23
CA SER A 4 -22.33 -18.06 7.42
C SER A 4 -21.77 -17.51 6.12
N GLU A 5 -21.54 -18.38 5.14
CA GLU A 5 -21.48 -17.92 3.75
C GLU A 5 -22.91 -17.47 3.37
N PRO A 6 -23.12 -16.21 2.96
CA PRO A 6 -24.44 -15.78 2.53
C PRO A 6 -24.80 -16.51 1.22
N LEU A 7 -25.76 -17.43 1.32
CA LEU A 7 -26.25 -18.32 0.26
C LEU A 7 -27.02 -17.61 -0.89
N ALA A 8 -27.09 -16.28 -0.92
CA ALA A 8 -27.80 -15.55 -1.96
C ALA A 8 -27.18 -14.17 -2.21
N SER A 9 -26.40 -14.06 -3.29
CA SER A 9 -26.12 -12.77 -3.92
C SER A 9 -27.23 -12.50 -4.92
N CYS A 10 -28.24 -11.71 -4.55
CA CYS A 10 -29.32 -11.29 -5.46
C CYS A 10 -28.90 -10.14 -6.40
N SER A 11 -27.64 -9.70 -6.30
CA SER A 11 -27.09 -8.52 -6.97
C SER A 11 -26.25 -8.84 -8.22
N VAL A 12 -26.16 -10.12 -8.62
CA VAL A 12 -25.31 -10.57 -9.75
C VAL A 12 -25.66 -9.87 -11.07
N ASN A 13 -26.93 -9.52 -11.27
CA ASN A 13 -27.43 -8.88 -12.50
C ASN A 13 -27.58 -7.35 -12.43
N LEU A 14 -27.10 -6.72 -11.37
CA LEU A 14 -27.09 -5.25 -11.31
C LEU A 14 -26.04 -4.71 -12.28
N THR A 15 -26.42 -3.68 -13.04
CA THR A 15 -25.47 -2.89 -13.84
C THR A 15 -24.45 -2.18 -12.93
N TYR A 16 -23.33 -1.74 -13.52
CA TYR A 16 -22.26 -1.02 -12.82
C TYR A 16 -22.80 0.16 -11.98
N ASP A 17 -23.61 1.03 -12.59
CA ASP A 17 -24.20 2.20 -11.92
C ASP A 17 -25.17 1.80 -10.79
N GLN A 18 -25.89 0.69 -10.94
CA GLN A 18 -26.83 0.21 -9.93
C GLN A 18 -26.14 -0.38 -8.70
N ARG A 19 -25.00 -1.05 -8.88
CA ARG A 19 -24.19 -1.55 -7.75
C ARG A 19 -23.60 -0.39 -6.96
N ILE A 20 -23.01 0.59 -7.66
CA ILE A 20 -22.48 1.82 -7.06
C ILE A 20 -23.60 2.56 -6.32
N ALA A 21 -24.78 2.74 -6.91
CA ALA A 21 -25.91 3.44 -6.28
C ALA A 21 -26.46 2.75 -5.02
N LEU A 22 -26.33 1.43 -4.91
CA LEU A 22 -26.79 0.66 -3.74
C LEU A 22 -25.73 0.57 -2.63
N THR A 23 -24.44 0.69 -2.96
CA THR A 23 -23.33 0.69 -2.01
C THR A 23 -22.76 2.08 -1.75
N SER A 24 -23.29 3.15 -2.37
CA SER A 24 -22.70 4.48 -2.33
C SER A 24 -22.72 5.04 -0.91
N ARG A 25 -21.68 4.70 -0.14
CA ARG A 25 -20.97 5.75 0.57
C ARG A 25 -20.67 6.81 -0.47
N SER A 26 -21.05 8.05 -0.23
CA SER A 26 -20.67 9.20 -1.05
C SER A 26 -19.16 9.42 -0.93
N VAL A 27 -18.37 8.52 -1.52
CA VAL A 27 -16.91 8.55 -1.49
C VAL A 27 -16.48 9.10 -2.83
N PRO A 28 -15.92 10.31 -2.87
CA PRO A 28 -15.34 10.82 -4.09
C PRO A 28 -14.20 9.92 -4.56
N ARG A 29 -14.09 9.74 -5.87
CA ARG A 29 -13.09 8.90 -6.52
C ARG A 29 -12.26 9.72 -7.48
N VAL A 30 -11.01 9.32 -7.65
CA VAL A 30 -10.09 9.90 -8.64
C VAL A 30 -10.60 9.69 -10.07
N LEU A 31 -10.06 10.47 -11.01
CA LEU A 31 -10.33 10.35 -12.44
C LEU A 31 -9.42 9.29 -13.07
N ASP A 32 -9.75 8.86 -14.29
CA ASP A 32 -8.91 7.91 -15.03
C ASP A 32 -7.53 8.49 -15.34
N SER A 33 -7.42 9.81 -15.51
CA SER A 33 -6.15 10.53 -15.68
C SER A 33 -5.16 10.25 -14.56
N TYR A 34 -5.62 10.02 -13.33
CA TYR A 34 -4.76 9.59 -12.24
C TYR A 34 -4.15 8.22 -12.53
N TYR A 35 -4.94 7.23 -12.90
CA TYR A 35 -4.44 5.87 -13.19
C TYR A 35 -3.53 5.85 -14.42
N ASP A 36 -3.94 6.51 -15.49
CA ASP A 36 -3.17 6.62 -16.73
C ASP A 36 -1.81 7.26 -16.47
N SER A 37 -1.73 8.28 -15.58
CA SER A 37 -0.46 8.90 -15.23
C SER A 37 0.54 7.93 -14.59
N PHE A 38 0.09 6.96 -13.78
CA PHE A 38 0.98 5.94 -13.19
C PHE A 38 1.40 4.87 -14.20
N ILE A 39 0.51 4.51 -15.13
CA ILE A 39 0.82 3.59 -16.22
C ILE A 39 1.87 4.21 -17.14
N ASP A 40 1.64 5.45 -17.57
CA ASP A 40 2.58 6.21 -18.41
C ASP A 40 3.91 6.39 -17.68
N TYR A 41 3.88 6.73 -16.40
CA TYR A 41 5.10 6.85 -15.58
C TYR A 41 5.90 5.55 -15.55
N GLY A 42 5.26 4.41 -15.24
CA GLY A 42 5.93 3.10 -15.19
C GLY A 42 6.53 2.70 -16.53
N LYS A 43 5.84 3.00 -17.64
CA LYS A 43 6.35 2.77 -18.99
C LYS A 43 7.60 3.59 -19.29
N HIS A 44 7.54 4.91 -19.10
CA HIS A 44 8.68 5.79 -19.39
C HIS A 44 9.91 5.46 -18.53
N LEU A 45 9.69 5.18 -17.24
CA LEU A 45 10.77 4.75 -16.35
C LEU A 45 11.35 3.41 -16.79
N GLY A 46 10.48 2.45 -17.13
CA GLY A 46 10.89 1.13 -17.60
C GLY A 46 11.71 1.16 -18.88
N GLU A 47 11.34 1.99 -19.86
CA GLU A 47 12.11 2.21 -21.10
C GLU A 47 13.53 2.72 -20.80
N GLN A 48 13.66 3.68 -19.88
CA GLN A 48 14.98 4.18 -19.45
C GLN A 48 15.79 3.11 -18.72
N CYS A 49 15.17 2.33 -17.85
CA CYS A 49 15.83 1.23 -17.16
C CYS A 49 16.27 0.13 -18.14
N GLU A 50 15.48 -0.19 -19.16
CA GLU A 50 15.84 -1.20 -20.15
C GLU A 50 17.10 -0.81 -20.94
N GLU A 51 17.23 0.46 -21.31
CA GLU A 51 18.43 0.98 -21.97
C GLU A 51 19.69 0.92 -21.08
N LEU A 52 19.54 1.13 -19.78
CA LEU A 52 20.67 1.22 -18.83
C LEU A 52 21.08 -0.12 -18.22
N ILE A 53 20.10 -0.99 -17.92
CA ILE A 53 20.28 -2.20 -17.11
C ILE A 53 19.47 -3.41 -17.64
N GLY A 54 18.97 -3.37 -18.87
CA GLY A 54 18.11 -4.42 -19.43
C GLY A 54 18.82 -5.61 -20.05
N GLY A 55 20.15 -5.58 -20.19
CA GLY A 55 20.91 -6.70 -20.75
C GLY A 55 20.87 -7.95 -19.87
N GLU A 56 21.04 -9.13 -20.48
CA GLU A 56 20.95 -10.43 -19.80
C GLU A 56 21.86 -10.56 -18.56
N THR A 57 23.02 -9.90 -18.59
CA THR A 57 23.99 -9.87 -17.49
C THR A 57 23.95 -8.60 -16.65
N ASP A 58 23.07 -7.66 -16.99
CA ASP A 58 22.92 -6.39 -16.28
C ASP A 58 21.95 -6.54 -15.10
N ALA A 59 21.87 -5.54 -14.23
CA ALA A 59 21.12 -5.65 -12.99
C ALA A 59 19.62 -5.95 -13.18
N GLY A 60 18.98 -5.42 -14.21
CA GLY A 60 17.52 -5.44 -14.40
C GLY A 60 16.92 -6.85 -14.36
N PRO A 61 17.36 -7.79 -15.23
CA PRO A 61 16.89 -9.18 -15.20
C PRO A 61 17.18 -9.95 -13.90
N HIS A 62 17.98 -9.39 -13.01
CA HIS A 62 18.34 -9.99 -11.72
C HIS A 62 17.68 -9.28 -10.52
N MET A 63 16.75 -8.34 -10.76
CA MET A 63 15.97 -7.65 -9.73
C MET A 63 14.78 -8.51 -9.25
N SER A 64 15.04 -9.49 -8.39
CA SER A 64 13.99 -10.27 -7.72
C SER A 64 14.36 -10.62 -6.28
N THR A 65 13.36 -10.98 -5.47
CA THR A 65 13.57 -11.52 -4.11
C THR A 65 14.44 -12.77 -4.15
N ALA A 66 14.24 -13.65 -5.14
CA ALA A 66 14.98 -14.90 -5.26
C ALA A 66 16.48 -14.66 -5.44
N THR A 67 16.86 -13.74 -6.33
CA THR A 67 18.26 -13.34 -6.50
C THR A 67 18.81 -12.71 -5.22
N THR A 68 18.06 -11.81 -4.59
CA THR A 68 18.48 -11.17 -3.34
C THR A 68 18.68 -12.21 -2.22
N ALA A 69 17.91 -13.29 -2.20
CA ALA A 69 18.09 -14.38 -1.23
C ALA A 69 19.41 -15.14 -1.47
N ARG A 70 19.84 -15.31 -2.72
CA ARG A 70 21.17 -15.87 -3.05
C ARG A 70 22.29 -14.92 -2.65
N ASP A 71 22.11 -13.62 -2.85
CA ASP A 71 23.08 -12.61 -2.39
C ASP A 71 23.24 -12.67 -0.88
N MET A 72 22.13 -12.76 -0.14
CA MET A 72 22.17 -12.90 1.31
C MET A 72 22.87 -14.18 1.75
N LEU A 73 22.68 -15.30 1.03
CA LEU A 73 23.42 -16.54 1.31
C LEU A 73 24.94 -16.31 1.16
N ASN A 74 25.36 -15.67 0.08
CA ASN A 74 26.77 -15.35 -0.15
C ASN A 74 27.33 -14.40 0.92
N ILE A 75 26.54 -13.41 1.34
CA ILE A 75 26.92 -12.49 2.44
C ILE A 75 27.11 -13.26 3.75
N VAL A 76 26.21 -14.18 4.08
CA VAL A 76 26.30 -15.02 5.29
C VAL A 76 27.54 -15.90 5.24
N ASP A 77 27.80 -16.55 4.12
CA ASP A 77 28.98 -17.42 3.96
C ASP A 77 30.29 -16.62 4.02
N ALA A 78 30.35 -15.47 3.35
CA ALA A 78 31.51 -14.57 3.42
C ALA A 78 31.73 -14.04 4.84
N PHE A 79 30.66 -13.61 5.53
CA PHE A 79 30.73 -13.15 6.92
C PHE A 79 31.29 -14.23 7.84
N ALA A 80 30.87 -15.48 7.66
CA ALA A 80 31.30 -16.60 8.49
C ALA A 80 32.81 -16.88 8.43
N GLU A 81 33.48 -16.50 7.33
CA GLU A 81 34.93 -16.65 7.16
C GLU A 81 35.75 -15.55 7.85
N THR A 82 35.11 -14.42 8.19
CA THR A 82 35.75 -13.27 8.87
C THR A 82 36.06 -13.53 10.34
N GLU A 83 36.90 -12.69 10.95
CA GLU A 83 37.15 -12.73 12.40
C GLU A 83 35.87 -12.43 13.21
N ASP A 84 35.02 -11.53 12.73
CA ASP A 84 33.74 -11.19 13.36
C ASP A 84 32.80 -12.39 13.36
N GLY A 85 32.67 -13.07 12.22
CA GLY A 85 31.89 -14.31 12.11
C GLY A 85 32.39 -15.37 13.07
N LYS A 86 33.70 -15.61 13.15
CA LYS A 86 34.29 -16.61 14.08
C LYS A 86 34.06 -16.29 15.55
N ARG A 87 33.86 -15.02 15.91
CA ARG A 87 33.56 -14.58 17.28
C ARG A 87 32.06 -14.60 17.61
N ALA A 88 31.19 -14.87 16.64
CA ALA A 88 29.75 -14.95 16.87
C ALA A 88 29.41 -16.06 17.88
N THR A 89 28.51 -15.74 18.81
CA THR A 89 28.05 -16.69 19.84
C THR A 89 27.08 -17.74 19.30
N LYS A 90 26.54 -17.52 18.10
CA LYS A 90 25.68 -18.45 17.35
C LYS A 90 26.39 -18.92 16.09
N PRO A 91 25.97 -20.03 15.46
CA PRO A 91 26.65 -20.54 14.27
C PRO A 91 26.76 -19.44 13.20
N SER A 92 28.00 -19.09 12.86
CA SER A 92 28.31 -17.94 11.99
C SER A 92 27.81 -18.10 10.56
N HIS A 93 27.54 -19.35 10.15
CA HIS A 93 26.99 -19.71 8.84
C HIS A 93 25.46 -19.67 8.78
N LEU A 94 24.78 -19.13 9.81
CA LEU A 94 23.33 -18.96 9.84
C LEU A 94 22.96 -17.48 9.80
N LEU A 95 21.92 -17.17 9.03
CA LEU A 95 21.34 -15.82 8.95
C LEU A 95 20.51 -15.54 10.20
N ASN A 96 20.94 -14.55 11.00
CA ASN A 96 20.08 -13.91 11.99
C ASN A 96 19.46 -12.67 11.35
N TYR A 97 18.13 -12.61 11.28
CA TYR A 97 17.41 -11.63 10.47
C TYR A 97 16.19 -11.06 11.17
N TYR A 98 16.00 -9.76 11.07
CA TYR A 98 14.76 -9.08 11.42
C TYR A 98 14.22 -8.42 10.16
N GLY A 99 13.08 -8.90 9.68
CA GLY A 99 12.42 -8.38 8.49
C GLY A 99 11.11 -7.70 8.85
N ILE A 100 10.85 -6.55 8.24
CA ILE A 100 9.61 -5.80 8.39
C ILE A 100 8.91 -5.66 7.04
N SER A 101 7.58 -5.78 6.99
CA SER A 101 6.78 -5.56 5.78
C SER A 101 7.27 -6.44 4.62
N TYR A 102 7.64 -5.89 3.46
CA TYR A 102 8.23 -6.65 2.35
C TYR A 102 9.46 -7.49 2.76
N GLY A 103 10.23 -7.06 3.77
CA GLY A 103 11.31 -7.86 4.35
C GLY A 103 10.84 -9.20 4.92
N THR A 104 9.56 -9.34 5.27
CA THR A 104 8.97 -10.61 5.67
C THR A 104 8.73 -11.55 4.48
N PHE A 105 8.37 -11.05 3.31
CA PHE A 105 8.31 -11.84 2.07
C PHE A 105 9.71 -12.33 1.68
N PHE A 106 10.71 -11.45 1.78
CA PHE A 106 12.12 -11.82 1.62
C PHE A 106 12.55 -12.91 2.62
N GLY A 107 12.27 -12.72 3.92
CA GLY A 107 12.65 -13.68 4.96
C GLY A 107 12.03 -15.06 4.73
N GLN A 108 10.76 -15.11 4.34
CA GLN A 108 10.05 -16.34 3.98
C GLN A 108 10.65 -17.00 2.73
N THR A 109 11.01 -16.22 1.71
CA THR A 109 11.67 -16.71 0.50
C THR A 109 13.04 -17.30 0.82
N PHE A 110 13.88 -16.58 1.57
CA PHE A 110 15.19 -17.06 2.01
C PHE A 110 15.08 -18.35 2.83
N ALA A 111 14.14 -18.40 3.79
CA ALA A 111 13.94 -19.58 4.62
C ALA A 111 13.47 -20.81 3.82
N SER A 112 12.69 -20.60 2.77
CA SER A 112 12.20 -21.69 1.91
C SER A 112 13.28 -22.17 0.94
N MET A 113 14.09 -21.27 0.38
CA MET A 113 15.21 -21.61 -0.51
C MET A 113 16.40 -22.23 0.24
N PHE A 114 16.68 -21.76 1.47
CA PHE A 114 17.86 -22.13 2.26
C PHE A 114 17.51 -22.44 3.72
N PRO A 115 16.66 -23.44 4.01
CA PRO A 115 16.16 -23.70 5.37
C PRO A 115 17.27 -24.01 6.39
N ASN A 116 18.35 -24.64 5.94
CA ASN A 116 19.52 -24.97 6.77
C ASN A 116 20.42 -23.75 7.07
N LYS A 117 20.11 -22.58 6.51
CA LYS A 117 20.85 -21.32 6.70
C LYS A 117 20.08 -20.31 7.56
N VAL A 118 18.96 -20.72 8.15
CA VAL A 118 18.14 -19.87 9.02
C VAL A 118 18.62 -19.98 10.46
N GLY A 119 19.08 -18.87 11.02
CA GLY A 119 19.32 -18.67 12.45
C GLY A 119 18.10 -18.02 13.13
N ASN A 120 18.30 -17.10 14.07
CA ASN A 120 17.15 -16.43 14.67
C ASN A 120 16.55 -15.46 13.67
N MET A 121 15.30 -15.73 13.30
CA MET A 121 14.56 -14.93 12.35
C MET A 121 13.29 -14.42 13.00
N VAL A 122 13.07 -13.11 12.89
CA VAL A 122 11.85 -12.43 13.31
C VAL A 122 11.27 -11.70 12.10
N LEU A 123 10.01 -11.96 11.79
CA LEU A 123 9.30 -11.37 10.66
C LEU A 123 8.09 -10.59 11.20
N ASP A 124 8.07 -9.28 11.00
CA ASP A 124 7.14 -8.35 11.65
C ASP A 124 6.35 -7.52 10.62
N GLY A 125 5.02 -7.51 10.70
CA GLY A 125 4.18 -7.03 9.61
C GLY A 125 4.25 -8.00 8.42
N VAL A 126 3.66 -9.18 8.61
CA VAL A 126 3.88 -10.34 7.72
C VAL A 126 3.09 -10.20 6.43
N VAL A 127 3.82 -10.13 5.31
CA VAL A 127 3.27 -10.26 3.96
C VAL A 127 2.96 -11.72 3.68
N SER A 128 1.69 -12.02 3.39
CA SER A 128 1.26 -13.34 2.90
C SER A 128 1.89 -13.61 1.53
N PRO A 129 2.69 -14.68 1.34
CA PRO A 129 3.26 -14.99 0.03
C PRO A 129 2.21 -15.28 -1.04
N GLU A 130 1.12 -15.97 -0.66
CA GLU A 130 0.00 -16.24 -1.58
C GLU A 130 -0.68 -14.94 -2.02
N GLY A 131 -1.00 -14.06 -1.07
CA GLY A 131 -1.61 -12.76 -1.36
C GLY A 131 -0.69 -11.90 -2.23
N PHE A 132 0.59 -11.82 -1.89
CA PHE A 132 1.59 -11.05 -2.63
C PHE A 132 1.73 -11.51 -4.09
N LEU A 133 1.82 -12.83 -4.33
CA LEU A 133 2.02 -13.40 -5.67
C LEU A 133 0.75 -13.40 -6.54
N THR A 134 -0.44 -13.38 -5.93
CA THR A 134 -1.71 -13.46 -6.67
C THR A 134 -2.41 -12.12 -6.84
N ASN A 135 -2.47 -11.30 -5.79
CA ASN A 135 -3.16 -10.02 -5.77
C ASN A 135 -2.65 -9.12 -4.63
N TYR A 136 -1.45 -8.58 -4.81
CA TYR A 136 -0.70 -7.79 -3.81
C TYR A 136 -1.50 -6.76 -3.01
N THR A 137 -2.52 -6.14 -3.61
CA THR A 137 -3.21 -4.98 -3.03
C THR A 137 -4.50 -5.33 -2.28
N SER A 138 -5.09 -6.51 -2.48
CA SER A 138 -6.46 -6.77 -2.04
C SER A 138 -6.59 -7.01 -0.53
N SER A 139 -5.58 -7.54 0.14
CA SER A 139 -5.64 -7.74 1.60
C SER A 139 -5.18 -6.51 2.37
N SER A 140 -4.21 -5.75 1.84
CA SER A 140 -3.58 -4.59 2.48
C SER A 140 -4.52 -3.47 2.93
N ILE A 141 -5.78 -3.46 2.52
CA ILE A 141 -6.72 -2.37 2.86
C ILE A 141 -7.87 -2.78 3.78
N ASN A 142 -7.92 -4.04 4.21
CA ASN A 142 -9.03 -4.60 4.99
C ASN A 142 -9.30 -3.85 6.31
N HIS A 143 -8.26 -3.36 6.98
CA HIS A 143 -8.37 -2.68 8.28
C HIS A 143 -8.26 -1.15 8.19
N LEU A 144 -7.96 -0.61 7.01
CA LEU A 144 -7.55 0.77 6.80
C LEU A 144 -8.62 1.77 7.24
N ASP A 145 -9.86 1.59 6.78
CA ASP A 145 -11.00 2.42 7.17
C ASP A 145 -11.28 2.35 8.69
N GLY A 146 -10.98 1.21 9.34
CA GLY A 146 -11.15 1.02 10.77
C GLY A 146 -10.16 1.87 11.59
N ILE A 147 -8.91 1.93 11.15
CA ILE A 147 -7.90 2.77 11.81
C ILE A 147 -8.19 4.25 11.55
N ILE A 148 -8.57 4.62 10.33
CA ILE A 148 -9.02 5.99 10.04
C ILE A 148 -10.20 6.35 10.94
N ALA A 149 -11.16 5.44 11.13
CA ALA A 149 -12.30 5.68 12.02
C ALA A 149 -11.90 5.85 13.49
N SER A 150 -10.79 5.24 13.92
CA SER A 150 -10.29 5.37 15.30
C SER A 150 -9.87 6.81 15.62
N PHE A 151 -9.43 7.61 14.63
CA PHE A 151 -9.15 9.03 14.84
C PHE A 151 -10.37 9.78 15.39
N PHE A 152 -11.57 9.51 14.87
CA PHE A 152 -12.79 10.18 15.36
C PHE A 152 -13.12 9.78 16.79
N ILE A 153 -12.81 8.54 17.19
CA ILE A 153 -12.99 8.05 18.55
C ILE A 153 -12.01 8.76 19.48
N TYR A 154 -10.72 8.74 19.17
CA TYR A 154 -9.70 9.34 20.02
C TYR A 154 -9.78 10.87 20.07
N CYS A 155 -10.11 11.54 18.97
CA CYS A 155 -10.38 12.97 18.96
C CYS A 155 -11.56 13.32 19.88
N HIS A 156 -12.62 12.50 19.89
CA HIS A 156 -13.75 12.66 20.80
C HIS A 156 -13.34 12.46 22.26
N GLU A 157 -12.57 11.41 22.57
CA GLU A 157 -12.08 11.13 23.93
C GLU A 157 -11.14 12.21 24.46
N ALA A 158 -10.28 12.76 23.59
CA ALA A 158 -9.33 13.80 23.93
C ALA A 158 -10.03 15.16 24.22
N GLY A 159 -11.17 15.40 23.59
CA GLY A 159 -11.95 16.63 23.76
C GLY A 159 -11.31 17.85 23.10
N LEU A 160 -11.99 19.00 23.18
CA LEU A 160 -11.60 20.22 22.46
C LEU A 160 -10.22 20.78 22.83
N SER A 161 -9.73 20.53 24.04
CA SER A 161 -8.41 21.02 24.48
C SER A 161 -7.25 20.35 23.75
N GLU A 162 -7.43 19.10 23.34
CA GLU A 162 -6.39 18.26 22.73
C GLU A 162 -6.68 17.94 21.25
N CYS A 163 -7.95 18.01 20.82
CA CYS A 163 -8.35 17.87 19.43
C CYS A 163 -9.17 19.08 18.97
N PRO A 164 -8.60 20.06 18.24
CA PRO A 164 -9.32 21.25 17.80
C PRO A 164 -10.42 20.97 16.76
N TYR A 165 -10.41 19.77 16.15
CA TYR A 165 -11.46 19.31 15.24
C TYR A 165 -12.71 18.76 15.97
N TYR A 166 -12.65 18.62 17.29
CA TYR A 166 -13.73 18.11 18.14
C TYR A 166 -15.05 18.86 17.93
N ILE A 167 -16.15 18.12 17.85
CA ILE A 167 -17.52 18.65 17.84
C ILE A 167 -18.51 17.60 18.36
N GLY A 168 -19.66 18.05 18.86
CA GLY A 168 -20.80 17.20 19.18
C GLY A 168 -20.64 16.45 20.48
N SER A 169 -21.32 15.31 20.59
CA SER A 169 -21.35 14.46 21.79
C SER A 169 -20.94 13.01 21.52
N THR A 170 -20.63 12.68 20.27
CA THR A 170 -20.21 11.34 19.85
C THR A 170 -19.09 11.40 18.80
N PRO A 171 -18.25 10.36 18.67
CA PRO A 171 -17.30 10.23 17.56
C PRO A 171 -17.94 10.39 16.18
N ARG A 172 -19.22 10.02 16.07
CA ARG A 172 -19.99 10.14 14.82
C ARG A 172 -20.16 11.59 14.38
N ASP A 173 -20.30 12.55 15.30
CA ASP A 173 -20.44 13.96 14.96
C ASP A 173 -19.16 14.51 14.27
N ILE A 174 -17.99 14.03 14.71
CA ILE A 174 -16.68 14.37 14.13
C ILE A 174 -16.53 13.70 12.76
N TYR A 175 -16.93 12.43 12.63
CA TYR A 175 -16.97 11.76 11.33
C TYR A 175 -17.90 12.48 10.34
N GLU A 176 -19.10 12.88 10.76
CA GLU A 176 -20.05 13.59 9.89
C GLU A 176 -19.51 14.96 9.48
N ARG A 177 -18.74 15.64 10.35
CA ARG A 177 -18.00 16.86 10.02
C ARG A 177 -16.96 16.61 8.93
N PHE A 178 -16.10 15.59 9.12
CA PHE A 178 -15.13 15.17 8.12
C PHE A 178 -15.81 14.83 6.79
N ASN A 179 -16.88 14.03 6.82
CA ASN A 179 -17.58 13.57 5.64
C ASN A 179 -18.19 14.72 4.82
N ARG A 180 -18.67 15.80 5.48
CA ARG A 180 -19.14 17.00 4.77
C ARG A 180 -18.05 17.69 3.96
N SER A 181 -16.82 17.73 4.44
CA SER A 181 -15.69 18.31 3.71
C SER A 181 -15.19 17.33 2.65
N PHE A 182 -15.03 16.06 3.02
CA PHE A 182 -14.53 14.99 2.15
C PHE A 182 -15.39 14.85 0.88
N THR A 183 -16.71 14.77 1.03
CA THR A 183 -17.66 14.61 -0.09
C THR A 183 -17.67 15.77 -1.09
N GLN A 184 -17.19 16.95 -0.70
CA GLN A 184 -17.07 18.09 -1.61
C GLN A 184 -15.87 17.97 -2.54
N LEU A 185 -14.89 17.12 -2.21
CA LEU A 185 -13.71 16.87 -3.03
C LEU A 185 -14.02 15.85 -4.13
N ASP A 186 -15.05 16.11 -4.94
CA ASP A 186 -15.48 15.23 -6.04
C ASP A 186 -15.05 15.77 -7.41
N PRO A 187 -13.91 15.28 -7.95
CA PRO A 187 -13.41 15.73 -9.24
C PRO A 187 -14.29 15.25 -10.41
N ARG A 188 -14.97 14.10 -10.29
CA ARG A 188 -15.90 13.61 -11.33
C ARG A 188 -17.07 14.57 -11.47
N LYS A 189 -17.63 15.01 -10.35
CA LYS A 189 -18.68 16.04 -10.32
C LYS A 189 -18.16 17.38 -10.84
N ALA A 190 -17.00 17.83 -10.36
CA ALA A 190 -16.42 19.12 -10.76
C ALA A 190 -16.18 19.20 -12.27
N VAL A 191 -15.67 18.13 -12.89
CA VAL A 191 -15.51 18.03 -14.36
C VAL A 191 -16.86 18.02 -15.07
N ALA A 192 -17.81 17.19 -14.62
CA ALA A 192 -19.13 17.09 -15.24
C ALA A 192 -19.91 18.42 -15.23
N GLU A 193 -19.73 19.23 -14.19
CA GLU A 193 -20.35 20.55 -14.05
C GLU A 193 -19.48 21.69 -14.61
N GLY A 194 -18.29 21.41 -15.14
CA GLY A 194 -17.42 22.40 -15.77
C GLY A 194 -16.80 23.42 -14.80
N TRP A 195 -16.51 23.02 -13.57
CA TRP A 195 -15.91 23.89 -12.57
C TRP A 195 -14.46 24.23 -12.92
N SER A 196 -14.08 25.50 -12.81
CA SER A 196 -12.74 25.98 -13.18
C SER A 196 -11.62 25.45 -12.26
N ASN A 197 -11.95 25.01 -11.06
CA ASN A 197 -11.02 24.47 -10.06
C ASN A 197 -11.07 22.93 -9.96
N ALA A 198 -11.59 22.22 -10.97
CA ALA A 198 -11.69 20.76 -10.95
C ALA A 198 -10.33 20.06 -10.70
N THR A 199 -9.24 20.60 -11.27
CA THR A 199 -7.88 20.09 -11.04
C THR A 199 -7.42 20.26 -9.59
N ASP A 200 -7.74 21.41 -8.96
CA ASP A 200 -7.39 21.63 -7.55
C ASP A 200 -8.17 20.68 -6.63
N ILE A 201 -9.44 20.40 -6.98
CA ILE A 201 -10.28 19.44 -6.26
C ILE A 201 -9.73 18.01 -6.38
N GLU A 202 -9.28 17.60 -7.57
CA GLU A 202 -8.65 16.30 -7.77
C GLU A 202 -7.37 16.17 -6.94
N ALA A 203 -6.50 17.19 -6.98
CA ALA A 203 -5.27 17.22 -6.20
C ALA A 203 -5.55 17.19 -4.69
N ALA A 204 -6.58 17.91 -4.23
CA ALA A 204 -7.00 17.92 -2.84
C ALA A 204 -7.54 16.56 -2.38
N LEU A 205 -8.37 15.91 -3.19
CA LEU A 205 -8.84 14.55 -2.91
C LEU A 205 -7.66 13.59 -2.78
N LEU A 206 -6.72 13.65 -3.73
CA LEU A 206 -5.57 12.75 -3.76
C LEU A 206 -4.67 12.94 -2.54
N ILE A 207 -4.29 14.18 -2.20
CA ILE A 207 -3.41 14.43 -1.04
C ILE A 207 -4.12 14.08 0.27
N LEU A 208 -5.43 14.29 0.38
CA LEU A 208 -6.20 13.87 1.55
C LEU A 208 -6.19 12.35 1.69
N LYS A 209 -6.44 11.60 0.60
CA LYS A 209 -6.42 10.13 0.65
C LYS A 209 -5.03 9.57 0.96
N ILE A 210 -3.97 10.17 0.42
CA ILE A 210 -2.57 9.83 0.78
C ILE A 210 -2.32 10.11 2.26
N GLY A 211 -2.74 11.28 2.74
CA GLY A 211 -2.59 11.64 4.15
C GLY A 211 -3.35 10.72 5.09
N LEU A 212 -4.57 10.30 4.73
CA LEU A 212 -5.35 9.33 5.50
C LEU A 212 -4.69 7.95 5.54
N LEU A 213 -4.00 7.54 4.47
CA LEU A 213 -3.18 6.34 4.48
C LEU A 213 -1.99 6.49 5.45
N SER A 214 -1.25 7.61 5.41
CA SER A 214 -0.16 7.89 6.36
C SER A 214 -0.64 7.96 7.82
N VAL A 215 -1.82 8.55 8.04
CA VAL A 215 -2.49 8.59 9.35
C VAL A 215 -2.78 7.20 9.87
N ALA A 216 -3.24 6.30 9.01
CA ALA A 216 -3.54 4.93 9.41
C ALA A 216 -2.26 4.13 9.69
N ASP A 217 -1.23 4.32 8.88
CA ASP A 217 0.07 3.63 9.01
C ASP A 217 0.85 4.10 10.27
N MET A 218 0.85 5.40 10.54
CA MET A 218 1.60 6.02 11.65
C MET A 218 0.70 6.89 12.55
N PRO A 219 -0.30 6.33 13.24
CA PRO A 219 -1.29 7.11 13.97
C PRO A 219 -0.69 7.96 15.09
N LEU A 220 0.37 7.47 15.75
CA LEU A 220 1.08 8.20 16.80
C LEU A 220 1.77 9.49 16.30
N SER A 221 2.10 9.56 15.01
CA SER A 221 2.77 10.70 14.40
C SER A 221 1.79 11.71 13.78
N TYR A 222 0.60 11.26 13.38
CA TYR A 222 -0.32 12.08 12.57
C TYR A 222 -1.65 12.41 13.27
N PHE A 223 -2.07 11.70 14.31
CA PHE A 223 -3.36 11.99 14.98
C PHE A 223 -3.40 13.37 15.64
N ASN A 224 -2.25 13.90 16.04
CA ASN A 224 -2.14 15.25 16.59
C ASN A 224 -2.13 16.35 15.51
N VAL A 225 -1.75 16.03 14.27
CA VAL A 225 -1.65 17.01 13.16
C VAL A 225 -2.90 17.01 12.28
N LEU A 226 -3.55 15.85 12.12
CA LEU A 226 -4.74 15.71 11.29
C LEU A 226 -5.88 16.71 11.62
N PRO A 227 -6.17 17.04 12.91
CA PRO A 227 -7.20 18.02 13.25
C PRO A 227 -7.01 19.37 12.54
N ASP A 228 -5.79 19.91 12.55
CA ASP A 228 -5.48 21.21 11.95
C ASP A 228 -5.59 21.14 10.42
N VAL A 229 -5.10 20.06 9.81
CA VAL A 229 -5.24 19.82 8.36
C VAL A 229 -6.71 19.82 7.92
N LEU A 230 -7.60 19.21 8.71
CA LEU A 230 -9.04 19.16 8.41
C LEU A 230 -9.74 20.51 8.65
N LEU A 231 -9.30 21.30 9.63
CA LEU A 231 -9.78 22.67 9.83
C LEU A 231 -9.36 23.57 8.67
N ASP A 232 -8.11 23.48 8.24
CA ASP A 232 -7.58 24.23 7.11
C ASP A 232 -8.30 23.84 5.82
N LEU A 233 -8.68 22.56 5.66
CA LEU A 233 -9.48 22.10 4.52
C LEU A 233 -10.87 22.75 4.51
N GLU A 234 -11.56 22.79 5.66
CA GLU A 234 -12.86 23.46 5.78
C GLU A 234 -12.77 24.95 5.42
N SER A 235 -11.73 25.62 5.92
CA SER A 235 -11.44 27.02 5.61
C SER A 235 -11.19 27.21 4.12
N ALA A 236 -10.36 26.37 3.50
CA ALA A 236 -10.02 26.44 2.08
C ALA A 236 -11.22 26.18 1.17
N ILE A 237 -12.11 25.25 1.52
CA ILE A 237 -13.37 25.04 0.80
C ILE A 237 -14.26 26.30 0.88
N SER A 238 -14.44 26.86 2.08
CA SER A 238 -15.30 28.04 2.27
C SER A 238 -14.79 29.31 1.59
N THR A 239 -13.47 29.45 1.48
CA THR A 239 -12.78 30.61 0.88
C THR A 239 -12.39 30.38 -0.58
N GLN A 240 -12.73 29.23 -1.16
CA GLN A 240 -12.36 28.81 -2.51
C GLN A 240 -10.85 28.84 -2.77
N ASN A 241 -10.04 28.48 -1.77
CA ASN A 241 -8.59 28.50 -1.82
C ASN A 241 -7.96 27.10 -1.66
N ILE A 242 -8.54 26.11 -2.35
CA ILE A 242 -8.16 24.69 -2.25
C ILE A 242 -6.71 24.46 -2.65
N SER A 243 -6.20 25.15 -3.68
CA SER A 243 -4.81 25.00 -4.15
C SER A 243 -3.77 25.35 -3.06
N THR A 244 -4.04 26.36 -2.23
CA THR A 244 -3.19 26.69 -1.09
C THR A 244 -3.18 25.55 -0.06
N TRP A 245 -4.35 24.98 0.23
CA TRP A 245 -4.45 23.84 1.14
C TRP A 245 -3.70 22.61 0.63
N VAL A 246 -3.76 22.33 -0.69
CA VAL A 246 -2.99 21.24 -1.30
C VAL A 246 -1.50 21.38 -0.98
N GLY A 247 -0.93 22.57 -1.19
CA GLY A 247 0.48 22.83 -0.89
C GLY A 247 0.83 22.65 0.59
N GLN A 248 -0.06 23.04 1.50
CA GLN A 248 0.12 22.86 2.94
C GLN A 248 0.02 21.38 3.35
N ALA A 249 -0.99 20.67 2.86
CA ALA A 249 -1.18 19.25 3.12
C ALA A 249 -0.02 18.41 2.56
N MET A 250 0.50 18.77 1.38
CA MET A 250 1.72 18.16 0.83
C MET A 250 2.95 18.37 1.72
N ALA A 251 3.07 19.50 2.39
CA ALA A 251 4.17 19.72 3.34
C ALA A 251 4.05 18.86 4.61
N VAL A 252 2.83 18.47 4.99
CA VAL A 252 2.55 17.63 6.17
C VAL A 252 2.72 16.15 5.87
N PHE A 253 2.05 15.65 4.83
CA PHE A 253 2.05 14.22 4.51
C PHE A 253 3.21 13.82 3.60
N GLY A 254 3.83 14.80 2.94
CA GLY A 254 4.84 14.56 1.93
C GLY A 254 4.30 13.80 0.72
N THR A 255 5.20 13.58 -0.24
CA THR A 255 5.08 12.48 -1.19
C THR A 255 6.33 11.65 -0.97
N SER A 256 6.22 10.53 -0.26
CA SER A 256 7.37 9.62 -0.15
C SER A 256 7.67 9.07 -1.54
N TYR A 257 8.82 9.44 -2.08
CA TYR A 257 9.40 8.79 -3.25
C TYR A 257 10.48 7.85 -2.73
N ASP A 258 10.07 6.63 -2.38
CA ASP A 258 11.00 5.50 -2.46
C ASP A 258 11.49 5.38 -3.89
N ASN A 259 12.72 4.91 -4.08
CA ASN A 259 13.32 4.80 -5.41
C ASN A 259 12.41 3.95 -6.34
N PRO A 260 11.69 4.58 -7.28
CA PRO A 260 10.59 3.95 -8.01
C PRO A 260 11.09 2.85 -8.94
N GLU A 261 12.34 2.93 -9.38
CA GLU A 261 12.97 1.92 -10.24
C GLU A 261 13.20 0.60 -9.48
N TRP A 262 13.53 0.67 -8.18
CA TRP A 262 13.75 -0.51 -7.34
C TRP A 262 12.41 -1.15 -6.99
N THR A 263 11.44 -0.33 -6.59
CA THR A 263 10.09 -0.79 -6.26
C THR A 263 9.45 -1.49 -7.46
N LEU A 264 9.44 -0.87 -8.64
CA LEU A 264 8.86 -1.50 -9.83
C LEU A 264 9.68 -2.69 -10.30
N GLY A 265 11.01 -2.56 -10.42
CA GLY A 265 11.86 -3.66 -10.89
C GLY A 265 11.70 -4.95 -10.08
N VAL A 266 11.57 -4.82 -8.75
CA VAL A 266 11.42 -5.97 -7.85
C VAL A 266 9.97 -6.43 -7.75
N LEU A 267 9.01 -5.52 -7.47
CA LEU A 267 7.60 -5.86 -7.29
C LEU A 267 7.01 -6.52 -8.55
N CYS A 268 7.29 -5.93 -9.72
CA CYS A 268 6.76 -6.39 -10.98
C CYS A 268 7.34 -7.77 -11.36
N SER A 269 8.63 -7.99 -11.06
CA SER A 269 9.32 -9.26 -11.26
C SER A 269 8.82 -10.36 -10.34
N ASP A 270 8.73 -10.11 -9.04
CA ASP A 270 8.34 -11.13 -8.06
C ASP A 270 6.90 -11.62 -8.25
N GLN A 271 6.03 -10.81 -8.85
CA GLN A 271 4.65 -11.19 -9.19
C GLN A 271 4.54 -11.93 -10.53
N ASP A 272 5.60 -12.63 -10.94
CA ASP A 272 5.68 -13.42 -12.17
C ASP A 272 5.34 -12.60 -13.43
N ASN A 273 5.66 -11.31 -13.42
CA ASN A 273 5.35 -10.37 -14.50
C ASN A 273 3.86 -10.34 -14.89
N ARG A 274 2.96 -10.75 -13.97
CA ARG A 274 1.54 -11.01 -14.25
C ARG A 274 0.80 -9.81 -14.83
N TRP A 275 1.24 -8.60 -14.49
CA TRP A 275 0.58 -7.35 -14.87
C TRP A 275 1.04 -6.79 -16.23
N TYR A 276 2.07 -7.36 -16.85
CA TYR A 276 2.71 -6.77 -18.01
C TYR A 276 1.77 -6.78 -19.21
N ASN A 277 1.82 -5.73 -20.03
CA ASN A 277 1.00 -5.55 -21.23
C ASN A 277 -0.52 -5.58 -20.97
N LYS A 278 -0.95 -5.36 -19.72
CA LYS A 278 -2.37 -5.11 -19.40
C LYS A 278 -2.70 -3.65 -19.60
N THR A 279 -3.99 -3.38 -19.71
CA THR A 279 -4.56 -2.04 -19.82
C THR A 279 -5.23 -1.63 -18.52
N LEU A 280 -5.58 -0.35 -18.39
CA LEU A 280 -6.41 0.12 -17.28
C LEU A 280 -7.74 -0.65 -17.20
N ASP A 281 -8.33 -1.01 -18.35
CA ASP A 281 -9.57 -1.78 -18.43
C ASP A 281 -9.45 -3.19 -17.85
N ASP A 282 -8.30 -3.84 -18.02
CA ASP A 282 -8.01 -5.15 -17.42
C ASP A 282 -7.91 -5.09 -15.89
N LEU A 283 -7.61 -3.91 -15.32
CA LEU A 283 -7.46 -3.68 -13.89
C LEU A 283 -8.75 -3.19 -13.21
N ARG A 284 -9.79 -2.84 -13.97
CA ARG A 284 -11.04 -2.30 -13.41
C ARG A 284 -11.66 -3.19 -12.33
N PRO A 285 -11.71 -4.53 -12.48
CA PRO A 285 -12.26 -5.38 -11.42
C PRO A 285 -11.51 -5.22 -10.10
N GLN A 286 -10.18 -5.19 -10.13
CA GLN A 286 -9.33 -5.01 -8.95
C GLN A 286 -9.49 -3.61 -8.36
N LEU A 287 -9.53 -2.56 -9.19
CA LEU A 287 -9.76 -1.19 -8.72
C LEU A 287 -11.11 -1.06 -8.02
N VAL A 288 -12.17 -1.65 -8.58
CA VAL A 288 -13.51 -1.65 -7.96
C VAL A 288 -13.51 -2.40 -6.62
N GLU A 289 -12.79 -3.52 -6.54
CA GLU A 289 -12.62 -4.25 -5.28
C GLU A 289 -11.93 -3.37 -4.24
N LEU A 290 -10.82 -2.72 -4.60
CA LEU A 290 -10.10 -1.81 -3.71
C LEU A 290 -10.97 -0.65 -3.22
N GLU A 291 -11.68 -0.01 -4.15
CA GLU A 291 -12.61 1.08 -3.86
C GLU A 291 -13.75 0.62 -2.93
N SER A 292 -14.25 -0.61 -3.09
CA SER A 292 -15.33 -1.14 -2.25
C SER A 292 -14.92 -1.40 -0.80
N GLN A 293 -13.63 -1.69 -0.58
CA GLN A 293 -13.08 -2.03 0.72
C GLN A 293 -12.64 -0.79 1.52
N SER A 294 -12.11 0.25 0.87
CA SER A 294 -11.65 1.46 1.56
C SER A 294 -11.95 2.77 0.81
N ILE A 295 -12.13 3.85 1.59
CA ILE A 295 -12.20 5.23 1.06
C ILE A 295 -10.89 5.69 0.40
N THR A 296 -9.78 5.00 0.68
CA THR A 296 -8.44 5.26 0.12
C THR A 296 -7.94 4.13 -0.79
N GLY A 297 -8.77 3.12 -1.08
CA GLY A 297 -8.35 1.90 -1.76
C GLY A 297 -7.66 2.13 -3.11
N GLU A 298 -8.11 3.09 -3.91
CA GLU A 298 -7.48 3.40 -5.20
C GLU A 298 -6.06 4.01 -5.09
N VAL A 299 -5.65 4.47 -3.90
CA VAL A 299 -4.28 4.96 -3.68
C VAL A 299 -3.28 3.81 -3.64
N TRP A 300 -3.73 2.61 -3.26
CA TRP A 300 -2.90 1.40 -3.21
C TRP A 300 -2.60 0.79 -4.57
N SER A 301 -3.33 1.18 -5.63
CA SER A 301 -3.12 0.60 -6.97
C SER A 301 -1.88 1.14 -7.70
N LYS A 302 -1.23 2.19 -7.19
CA LYS A 302 -0.11 2.90 -7.87
C LYS A 302 1.00 1.96 -8.33
N SER A 303 1.50 1.11 -7.44
CA SER A 303 2.62 0.22 -7.76
C SER A 303 2.22 -0.85 -8.78
N MET A 304 0.99 -1.35 -8.70
CA MET A 304 0.44 -2.29 -9.68
C MET A 304 0.30 -1.64 -11.06
N LEU A 305 -0.17 -0.39 -11.12
CA LEU A 305 -0.32 0.38 -12.36
C LEU A 305 1.01 0.58 -13.09
N GLY A 306 2.08 0.86 -12.34
CA GLY A 306 3.43 1.00 -12.91
C GLY A 306 3.93 -0.30 -13.58
N CYS A 307 3.52 -1.47 -13.09
CA CYS A 307 3.92 -2.76 -13.66
C CYS A 307 3.31 -3.07 -15.04
N LEU A 308 2.28 -2.35 -15.48
CA LEU A 308 1.62 -2.61 -16.78
C LEU A 308 2.57 -2.35 -17.95
N GLY A 309 3.38 -1.30 -17.82
CA GLY A 309 4.32 -0.84 -18.83
C GLY A 309 5.78 -1.26 -18.58
N TRP A 310 6.06 -2.06 -17.56
CA TRP A 310 7.43 -2.43 -17.21
C TRP A 310 8.00 -3.45 -18.22
N PRO A 311 9.17 -3.20 -18.87
CA PRO A 311 9.65 -4.06 -19.96
C PRO A 311 10.60 -5.18 -19.50
N ILE A 312 11.30 -4.98 -18.39
CA ILE A 312 12.36 -5.89 -17.92
C ILE A 312 11.73 -7.09 -17.20
N LYS A 313 12.13 -8.30 -17.59
CA LYS A 313 11.68 -9.54 -16.95
C LYS A 313 12.80 -10.15 -16.13
N ALA A 314 12.50 -10.51 -14.88
CA ALA A 314 13.45 -11.25 -14.07
C ALA A 314 13.67 -12.68 -14.62
N THR A 315 14.92 -13.16 -14.52
CA THR A 315 15.30 -14.51 -14.94
C THR A 315 15.04 -15.58 -13.88
N GLU A 316 15.00 -15.20 -12.60
CA GLU A 316 14.74 -16.10 -11.49
C GLU A 316 13.67 -15.51 -10.57
N ILE A 317 12.57 -16.23 -10.38
CA ILE A 317 11.45 -15.84 -9.52
C ILE A 317 11.08 -17.02 -8.63
N TYR A 318 10.87 -16.77 -7.34
CA TYR A 318 10.49 -17.81 -6.38
C TYR A 318 8.98 -17.80 -6.12
N ASN A 319 8.27 -18.74 -6.74
CA ASN A 319 6.82 -18.89 -6.60
C ASN A 319 6.41 -19.95 -5.55
N GLY A 320 7.34 -20.37 -4.70
CA GLY A 320 7.14 -21.43 -3.72
C GLY A 320 7.64 -22.81 -4.18
N PRO A 321 7.35 -23.87 -3.40
CA PRO A 321 6.50 -23.86 -2.20
C PRO A 321 7.12 -23.06 -1.05
N PHE A 322 6.29 -22.34 -0.28
CA PHE A 322 6.76 -21.66 0.92
C PHE A 322 6.75 -22.62 2.11
N GLY A 323 7.80 -22.58 2.93
CA GLY A 323 7.99 -23.45 4.08
C GLY A 323 9.19 -24.38 3.96
N GLY A 324 9.40 -25.19 4.99
CA GLY A 324 10.55 -26.09 5.12
C GLY A 324 11.00 -26.23 6.58
N ASP A 325 11.79 -27.25 6.87
CA ASP A 325 12.32 -27.49 8.20
C ASP A 325 13.57 -26.62 8.43
N THR A 326 13.39 -25.47 9.08
CA THR A 326 14.49 -24.55 9.40
C THR A 326 15.30 -25.04 10.59
N ALA A 327 16.58 -24.68 10.65
CA ALA A 327 17.46 -25.07 11.76
C ALA A 327 17.00 -24.50 13.12
N THR A 328 16.30 -23.36 13.11
CA THR A 328 15.61 -22.79 14.28
C THR A 328 14.22 -22.27 13.92
N PRO A 329 13.26 -22.27 14.85
CA PRO A 329 11.94 -21.69 14.61
C PRO A 329 12.00 -20.20 14.22
N ILE A 330 11.08 -19.78 13.36
CA ILE A 330 10.88 -18.37 12.97
C ILE A 330 9.79 -17.76 13.85
N LEU A 331 10.03 -16.56 14.38
CA LEU A 331 9.00 -15.77 15.08
C LEU A 331 8.28 -14.86 14.07
N PHE A 332 6.97 -15.06 13.92
CA PHE A 332 6.10 -14.17 13.17
C PHE A 332 5.40 -13.20 14.13
N VAL A 333 5.46 -11.92 13.83
CA VAL A 333 4.86 -10.82 14.59
C VAL A 333 3.91 -10.07 13.66
N SER A 334 2.68 -9.86 14.09
CA SER A 334 1.71 -9.09 13.32
C SER A 334 0.75 -8.36 14.26
N ASN A 335 0.34 -7.17 13.84
CA ASN A 335 -0.60 -6.34 14.58
C ASN A 335 -2.04 -6.67 14.18
N THR A 336 -2.94 -6.70 15.16
CA THR A 336 -4.36 -7.03 14.95
C THR A 336 -5.03 -6.14 13.90
N TYR A 337 -4.60 -4.88 13.81
CA TYR A 337 -5.12 -3.88 12.88
C TYR A 337 -3.99 -3.28 12.05
N ASP A 338 -3.08 -4.10 11.52
CA ASP A 338 -2.08 -3.63 10.56
C ASP A 338 -2.80 -3.12 9.27
N PRO A 339 -2.59 -1.86 8.84
CA PRO A 339 -3.20 -1.28 7.64
C PRO A 339 -2.43 -1.53 6.34
N VAL A 340 -1.36 -2.33 6.37
CA VAL A 340 -0.49 -2.60 5.22
C VAL A 340 -0.32 -4.11 5.03
N THR A 341 -0.04 -4.82 6.12
CA THR A 341 0.19 -6.28 6.17
C THR A 341 -0.73 -6.96 7.19
N PRO A 342 -2.07 -6.92 6.98
CA PRO A 342 -3.02 -7.47 7.94
C PRO A 342 -2.92 -8.99 8.07
N ILE A 343 -3.32 -9.50 9.24
CA ILE A 343 -3.56 -10.92 9.45
C ILE A 343 -4.78 -11.34 8.62
N ASP A 344 -4.54 -12.11 7.56
CA ASP A 344 -5.60 -12.79 6.83
C ASP A 344 -6.23 -13.86 7.77
N LYS A 345 -7.56 -13.86 7.89
CA LYS A 345 -8.31 -14.79 8.76
C LYS A 345 -8.68 -16.09 8.07
#